data_AF-A0A9Q0GZ41-F1
#
_entry.id   AF-A0A9Q0GZ41-F1
#
_cell.length_a   1.000
_cell.length_b   1.000
_cell.length_c   1.000
_cell.angle_alpha   90.00
_cell.angle_beta   90.00
_cell.angle_gamma   90.00
#
_symmetry.space_group_name_H-M   'P 1'
#
loop_
_entity.id
_entity.type
_entity.pdbx_description
1 polymer ?
#
loop_
_entity_poly.entity_id
_entity_poly.type
_entity_poly.pdbx_seq_one_letter_code
_entity_poly.pdbx_strand_id
1 'polypeptide(L)'
;MQEPSGLGILGSGGSNIAGLNNNASPMSVSLDFSGEQQRLLKVAISNHPLYEQLLEAHVGCLRVATPIDHLPLVDVQFEHAHHLLCSYASHHHHHHHHHHHEKQDLDNFLTQYLSLLCSFKEQLQQHVRVHAVEAVMACREIEQSFQALTGATLGEGTGATMSDDEDEINIDGLDQTGPDGLDMTGFGPLLPTESERSLMERVRQELKIELKQGFRSKIEDVREEILRKRRAGKLPGDTTSLLKNWWIEHSKWPYPTEDDKAKLVEETGLQLKQINNWFINQRKRNWHTNSQSMTSLKSKRKRYS
;
A
#
# COMPACT_ATOMS: atom_id res chain seq x y z
N MET A 1 -64.36 16.13 -8.81
CA MET A 1 -63.51 15.73 -7.67
C MET A 1 -62.21 15.20 -8.29
N GLN A 2 -61.25 16.08 -8.59
CA GLN A 2 -60.14 16.52 -7.75
C GLN A 2 -59.08 15.42 -7.51
N GLU A 3 -58.02 15.50 -8.33
CA GLU A 3 -56.60 15.30 -8.01
C GLU A 3 -56.23 15.80 -6.58
N PRO A 4 -55.17 15.30 -5.91
CA PRO A 4 -53.79 15.65 -6.31
C PRO A 4 -52.65 14.63 -6.09
N SER A 5 -51.66 14.72 -7.00
CA SER A 5 -50.21 14.93 -6.76
C SER A 5 -49.46 13.93 -5.87
N GLY A 6 -48.36 13.29 -6.26
CA GLY A 6 -47.26 13.76 -7.11
C GLY A 6 -45.98 13.75 -6.26
N LEU A 7 -44.91 13.10 -6.74
CA LEU A 7 -43.50 13.47 -6.53
C LEU A 7 -42.59 12.44 -7.20
N GLY A 8 -41.93 12.87 -8.27
CA GLY A 8 -40.80 12.15 -8.86
C GLY A 8 -39.51 12.45 -8.10
N ILE A 9 -38.56 11.53 -8.16
CA ILE A 9 -37.13 11.82 -7.96
C ILE A 9 -36.35 11.18 -9.10
N LEU A 10 -35.52 12.03 -9.68
CA LEU A 10 -34.62 11.84 -10.81
C LEU A 10 -33.42 10.97 -10.42
N GLY A 11 -32.80 10.39 -11.43
CA GLY A 11 -31.66 9.48 -11.28
C GLY A 11 -30.34 10.16 -10.93
N SER A 12 -29.34 9.33 -10.64
CA SER A 12 -27.95 9.73 -10.71
C SER A 12 -27.02 8.52 -10.90
N GLY A 13 -26.29 8.54 -12.01
CA GLY A 13 -24.84 8.28 -12.02
C GLY A 13 -24.36 6.86 -11.74
N GLY A 14 -24.51 5.94 -12.70
CA GLY A 14 -23.67 4.76 -12.79
C GLY A 14 -22.22 5.17 -13.13
N SER A 15 -21.33 5.09 -12.14
CA SER A 15 -19.88 5.22 -12.34
C SER A 15 -19.22 3.87 -12.16
N ASN A 16 -18.61 3.41 -13.25
CA ASN A 16 -17.70 2.28 -13.32
C ASN A 16 -16.50 2.49 -12.39
N ILE A 17 -16.21 1.54 -11.51
CA ILE A 17 -14.85 1.31 -10.98
C ILE A 17 -14.50 -0.16 -11.20
N ALA A 18 -13.75 -0.38 -12.28
CA ALA A 18 -13.01 -1.60 -12.52
C ALA A 18 -11.69 -1.55 -11.73
N GLY A 19 -11.30 -2.65 -11.08
CA GLY A 19 -9.90 -2.84 -10.68
C GLY A 19 -9.62 -3.52 -9.33
N LEU A 20 -10.24 -4.67 -9.02
CA LEU A 20 -9.64 -5.63 -8.09
C LEU A 20 -9.45 -6.95 -8.85
N ASN A 21 -8.27 -7.06 -9.48
CA ASN A 21 -7.83 -8.25 -10.19
C ASN A 21 -7.35 -9.30 -9.18
N ASN A 22 -8.29 -9.97 -8.49
CA ASN A 22 -8.02 -11.20 -7.74
C ASN A 22 -7.91 -12.38 -8.70
N ASN A 23 -6.75 -12.49 -9.37
CA ASN A 23 -6.42 -13.68 -10.13
C ASN A 23 -5.83 -14.74 -9.18
N ALA A 24 -6.66 -15.19 -8.25
CA ALA A 24 -6.52 -16.46 -7.56
C ALA A 24 -7.83 -17.19 -7.81
N SER A 25 -7.92 -17.88 -8.94
CA SER A 25 -8.98 -18.87 -9.12
C SER A 25 -8.90 -19.82 -7.93
N PRO A 26 -9.94 -19.94 -7.09
CA PRO A 26 -9.97 -21.04 -6.15
C PRO A 26 -9.86 -22.29 -7.02
N MET A 27 -8.91 -23.15 -6.68
CA MET A 27 -8.73 -24.45 -7.32
C MET A 27 -10.01 -25.22 -7.02
N SER A 28 -11.05 -25.02 -7.83
CA SER A 28 -12.31 -25.73 -7.71
C SER A 28 -11.99 -27.16 -8.12
N VAL A 29 -11.79 -28.00 -7.12
CA VAL A 29 -11.75 -29.44 -7.30
C VAL A 29 -13.15 -29.83 -7.78
N SER A 30 -13.35 -29.82 -9.09
CA SER A 30 -14.61 -30.21 -9.72
C SER A 30 -14.73 -31.72 -9.59
N LEU A 31 -15.12 -32.21 -8.41
CA LEU A 31 -15.69 -33.55 -8.29
C LEU A 31 -17.03 -33.52 -9.01
N ASP A 32 -17.16 -34.36 -10.04
CA ASP A 32 -18.30 -34.46 -10.94
C ASP A 32 -19.51 -35.05 -10.18
N PHE A 33 -20.16 -34.21 -9.37
CA PHE A 33 -21.41 -34.52 -8.67
C PHE A 33 -22.58 -33.94 -9.47
N SER A 34 -23.66 -34.71 -9.62
CA SER A 34 -24.94 -34.21 -10.14
C SER A 34 -25.31 -32.92 -9.40
N GLY A 35 -25.72 -31.86 -10.11
CA GLY A 35 -26.03 -30.56 -9.53
C GLY A 35 -27.18 -30.57 -8.50
N GLU A 36 -27.91 -31.68 -8.41
CA GLU A 36 -28.86 -31.97 -7.33
C GLU A 36 -28.17 -32.45 -6.06
N GLN A 37 -27.21 -33.37 -6.16
CA GLN A 37 -26.40 -33.83 -5.03
C GLN A 37 -25.59 -32.68 -4.40
N GLN A 38 -25.04 -31.78 -5.22
CA GLN A 38 -24.33 -30.61 -4.73
C GLN A 38 -25.26 -29.63 -3.99
N ARG A 39 -26.52 -29.51 -4.41
CA ARG A 39 -27.54 -28.71 -3.71
C ARG A 39 -27.90 -29.35 -2.36
N LEU A 40 -28.10 -30.66 -2.33
CA LEU A 40 -28.38 -31.40 -1.09
C LEU A 40 -27.24 -31.27 -0.07
N LEU A 41 -25.99 -31.42 -0.51
CA LEU A 41 -24.82 -31.22 0.35
C LEU A 41 -24.72 -29.79 0.90
N LYS A 42 -24.97 -28.77 0.07
CA LYS A 42 -24.99 -27.37 0.52
C LYS A 42 -26.04 -27.12 1.59
N VAL A 43 -27.23 -27.71 1.43
CA VAL A 43 -28.32 -27.60 2.41
C VAL A 43 -28.00 -28.37 3.70
N ALA A 44 -27.39 -29.56 3.59
CA ALA A 44 -26.94 -30.33 4.75
C ALA A 44 -25.88 -29.58 5.56
N ILE A 45 -24.92 -28.94 4.88
CA ILE A 45 -23.90 -28.10 5.50
C ILE A 45 -24.52 -26.86 6.15
N SER A 46 -25.44 -26.15 5.47
CA SER A 46 -26.04 -24.92 5.99
C SER A 46 -26.89 -25.12 7.24
N ASN A 47 -27.50 -26.31 7.39
CA ASN A 47 -28.34 -26.65 8.54
C ASN A 47 -27.56 -27.35 9.67
N HIS A 48 -26.25 -27.54 9.51
CA HIS A 48 -25.43 -28.23 10.50
C HIS A 48 -25.13 -27.31 11.72
N PRO A 49 -25.18 -27.81 12.98
CA PRO A 49 -24.96 -26.98 14.17
C PRO A 49 -23.59 -26.29 14.25
N LEU A 50 -22.56 -26.87 13.63
CA LEU A 50 -21.22 -26.28 13.56
C LEU A 50 -21.04 -25.25 12.44
N TYR A 51 -22.05 -25.05 11.58
CA TYR A 51 -21.92 -24.18 10.42
C TYR A 51 -21.63 -22.72 10.79
N GLU A 52 -22.33 -22.20 11.80
CA GLU A 52 -22.13 -20.83 12.28
C GLU A 52 -20.70 -20.61 12.79
N GLN A 53 -20.18 -21.54 13.58
CA GLN A 53 -18.80 -21.50 14.11
C GLN A 53 -17.76 -21.60 12.98
N LEU A 54 -18.01 -22.45 11.97
CA LEU A 54 -17.14 -22.61 10.81
C LEU A 54 -17.11 -21.35 9.95
N LEU A 55 -18.27 -20.71 9.77
CA LEU A 55 -18.38 -19.47 9.06
C LEU A 55 -17.70 -18.33 9.81
N GLU A 56 -17.88 -18.24 11.13
CA GLU A 56 -17.18 -17.28 11.99
C GLU A 56 -15.66 -17.47 11.94
N ALA A 57 -15.17 -18.70 12.05
CA ALA A 57 -13.75 -19.01 11.93
C ALA A 57 -13.18 -18.59 10.56
N HIS A 58 -13.94 -18.84 9.49
CA HIS A 58 -13.56 -18.44 8.13
C HIS A 58 -13.50 -16.92 7.96
N VAL A 59 -14.53 -16.19 8.39
CA VAL A 59 -14.54 -14.71 8.38
C VAL A 59 -13.43 -14.17 9.27
N GLY A 60 -13.16 -14.81 10.41
CA GLY A 60 -12.04 -14.49 11.29
C GLY A 60 -10.69 -14.57 10.58
N CYS A 61 -10.48 -15.57 9.72
CA CYS A 61 -9.28 -15.66 8.88
C CYS A 61 -9.21 -14.50 7.88
N LEU A 62 -10.33 -14.20 7.20
CA LEU A 62 -10.39 -13.10 6.22
C LEU A 62 -10.10 -11.75 6.88
N ARG A 63 -10.66 -11.48 8.05
CA ARG A 63 -10.43 -10.23 8.79
C ARG A 63 -8.97 -10.01 9.16
N VAL A 64 -8.23 -11.08 9.47
CA VAL A 64 -6.80 -10.98 9.78
C VAL A 64 -5.97 -10.77 8.52
N ALA A 65 -6.37 -11.37 7.39
CA ALA A 65 -5.68 -11.28 6.11
C ALA A 65 -6.01 -10.00 5.31
N THR A 66 -7.09 -9.29 5.67
CA THR A 66 -7.62 -8.16 4.90
C THR A 66 -7.17 -6.84 5.52
N PRO A 67 -6.64 -5.88 4.72
CA PRO A 67 -6.33 -4.56 5.23
C PRO A 67 -7.57 -3.86 5.81
N ILE A 68 -7.37 -3.01 6.81
CA ILE A 68 -8.45 -2.36 7.59
C ILE A 68 -9.47 -1.67 6.68
N ASP A 69 -9.01 -1.00 5.62
CA ASP A 69 -9.87 -0.25 4.69
C ASP A 69 -10.88 -1.13 3.92
N HIS A 70 -10.62 -2.43 3.83
CA HIS A 70 -11.44 -3.38 3.10
C HIS A 70 -12.32 -4.25 4.01
N LEU A 71 -12.21 -4.12 5.34
CA LEU A 71 -13.07 -4.85 6.29
C LEU A 71 -14.57 -4.60 6.07
N PRO A 72 -15.05 -3.36 5.79
CA PRO A 72 -16.46 -3.14 5.53
C PRO A 72 -16.99 -3.93 4.33
N LEU A 73 -16.15 -4.16 3.32
CA LEU A 73 -16.52 -4.97 2.16
C LEU A 73 -16.70 -6.45 2.53
N VAL A 74 -15.85 -6.97 3.43
CA VAL A 74 -15.98 -8.34 3.95
C VAL A 74 -17.27 -8.49 4.76
N ASP A 75 -17.62 -7.49 5.57
CA ASP A 75 -18.85 -7.50 6.38
C ASP A 75 -20.11 -7.46 5.49
N VAL A 76 -20.13 -6.63 4.43
CA VAL A 76 -21.23 -6.59 3.45
C VAL A 76 -21.37 -7.91 2.69
N GLN A 77 -20.26 -8.51 2.27
CA GLN A 77 -20.27 -9.82 1.60
C GLN A 77 -20.79 -10.92 2.52
N PHE A 78 -20.46 -10.84 3.81
CA PHE A 78 -20.94 -11.76 4.82
C PHE A 78 -22.46 -11.65 5.05
N GLU A 79 -23.00 -10.44 5.20
CA GLU A 79 -24.44 -10.21 5.32
C GLU A 79 -25.19 -10.79 4.09
N HIS A 80 -24.67 -10.55 2.88
CA HIS A 80 -25.26 -11.07 1.65
C HIS A 80 -25.27 -12.61 1.61
N ALA A 81 -24.17 -13.25 2.03
CA ALA A 81 -24.07 -14.70 2.09
C ALA A 81 -25.06 -15.31 3.11
N HIS A 82 -25.27 -14.63 4.25
CA HIS A 82 -26.24 -15.05 5.26
C HIS A 82 -27.68 -15.02 4.71
N HIS A 83 -28.06 -13.95 4.01
CA HIS A 83 -29.37 -13.86 3.35
C HIS A 83 -29.60 -14.96 2.30
N LEU A 84 -28.58 -15.26 1.50
CA LEU A 84 -28.64 -16.33 0.51
C LEU A 84 -28.83 -17.70 1.17
N LEU A 85 -28.17 -17.95 2.30
CA LEU A 85 -28.35 -19.17 3.07
C LEU A 85 -29.75 -19.32 3.66
N CYS A 86 -30.31 -18.25 4.22
CA CYS A 86 -31.69 -18.25 4.72
C CYS A 86 -32.71 -18.58 3.61
N SER A 87 -32.44 -18.14 2.37
CA SER A 87 -33.24 -18.52 1.20
C SER A 87 -33.13 -20.00 0.83
N TYR A 88 -31.98 -20.65 1.08
CA TYR A 88 -31.83 -22.08 0.85
C TYR A 88 -32.47 -22.92 1.96
N ALA A 89 -32.40 -22.47 3.22
CA ALA A 89 -32.98 -23.17 4.36
C ALA A 89 -34.53 -23.21 4.33
N SER A 90 -35.16 -22.18 3.76
CA SER A 90 -36.62 -22.05 3.67
C SER A 90 -37.29 -22.94 2.61
N HIS A 91 -36.51 -23.53 1.69
CA HIS A 91 -37.01 -24.44 0.64
C HIS A 91 -37.10 -25.92 1.06
N HIS A 92 -36.90 -26.26 2.34
CA HIS A 92 -36.91 -27.64 2.79
C HIS A 92 -38.33 -28.17 3.10
N HIS A 93 -38.82 -29.11 2.28
CA HIS A 93 -39.91 -30.03 2.62
C HIS A 93 -39.38 -31.47 2.55
N HIS A 94 -39.25 -32.10 3.72
CA HIS A 94 -39.27 -33.56 3.97
C HIS A 94 -38.51 -34.48 2.99
N HIS A 95 -37.20 -34.63 3.13
CA HIS A 95 -36.51 -35.86 2.74
C HIS A 95 -35.61 -36.38 3.87
N HIS A 96 -36.18 -37.27 4.68
CA HIS A 96 -35.61 -37.73 5.95
C HIS A 96 -34.96 -39.11 5.88
N HIS A 97 -34.20 -39.42 4.82
CA HIS A 97 -33.42 -40.66 4.73
C HIS A 97 -31.97 -40.35 4.31
N HIS A 98 -31.20 -39.79 5.24
CA HIS A 98 -29.74 -39.78 5.11
C HIS A 98 -29.17 -40.90 5.98
N HIS A 99 -28.26 -41.70 5.41
CA HIS A 99 -27.64 -42.82 6.11
C HIS A 99 -26.84 -42.28 7.30
N HIS A 100 -26.97 -42.89 8.48
CA HIS A 100 -26.27 -42.46 9.71
C HIS A 100 -24.75 -42.28 9.52
N HIS A 101 -24.15 -43.07 8.62
CA HIS A 101 -22.74 -43.00 8.23
C HIS A 101 -22.37 -41.68 7.53
N GLU A 102 -23.17 -41.22 6.56
CA GLU A 102 -22.89 -39.99 5.81
C GLU A 102 -22.97 -38.75 6.70
N LYS A 103 -23.86 -38.77 7.70
CA LYS A 103 -23.94 -37.72 8.72
C LYS A 103 -22.67 -37.71 9.58
N GLN A 104 -22.21 -38.87 10.03
CA GLN A 104 -21.00 -38.96 10.86
C GLN A 104 -19.75 -38.51 10.10
N ASP A 105 -19.65 -38.81 8.81
CA ASP A 105 -18.55 -38.35 7.95
C ASP A 105 -18.57 -36.82 7.79
N LEU A 106 -19.76 -36.23 7.62
CA LEU A 106 -19.93 -34.78 7.55
C LEU A 106 -19.55 -34.11 8.88
N ASP A 107 -20.01 -34.64 10.01
CA ASP A 107 -19.70 -34.13 11.35
C ASP A 107 -18.18 -34.16 11.60
N ASN A 108 -17.52 -35.27 11.24
CA ASN A 108 -16.08 -35.43 11.35
C ASN A 108 -15.32 -34.45 10.45
N PHE A 109 -15.77 -34.25 9.21
CA PHE A 109 -15.16 -33.32 8.27
C PHE A 109 -15.29 -31.87 8.77
N LEU A 110 -16.49 -31.44 9.16
CA LEU A 110 -16.74 -30.07 9.63
C LEU A 110 -15.96 -29.77 10.91
N THR A 111 -15.83 -30.74 11.81
CA THR A 111 -15.03 -30.61 13.03
C THR A 111 -13.54 -30.43 12.71
N GLN A 112 -12.99 -31.26 11.82
CA GLN A 112 -11.59 -31.15 11.40
C GLN A 112 -11.32 -29.84 10.65
N TYR A 113 -12.24 -29.44 9.77
CA TYR A 113 -12.11 -28.20 9.01
C TYR A 113 -12.21 -26.96 9.90
N LEU A 114 -13.10 -26.97 10.90
CA LEU A 114 -13.18 -25.91 11.91
C LEU A 114 -11.87 -25.80 12.69
N SER A 115 -11.32 -26.93 13.15
CA SER A 115 -10.02 -26.95 13.85
C SER A 115 -8.89 -26.40 12.98
N LEU A 116 -8.87 -26.78 11.70
CA LEU A 116 -7.91 -26.25 10.72
C LEU A 116 -8.03 -24.72 10.59
N LEU A 117 -9.24 -24.20 10.39
CA LEU A 117 -9.47 -22.75 10.28
C LEU A 117 -9.04 -22.00 11.54
N CYS A 118 -9.33 -22.52 12.73
CA CYS A 118 -8.89 -21.90 13.99
C CYS A 118 -7.36 -21.85 14.08
N SER A 119 -6.67 -22.96 13.80
CA SER A 119 -5.20 -22.99 13.81
C SER A 119 -4.58 -22.06 12.78
N PHE A 120 -5.19 -21.96 11.59
CA PHE A 120 -4.75 -21.09 10.52
C PHE A 120 -4.92 -19.61 10.88
N LYS A 121 -6.05 -19.24 11.49
CA LYS A 121 -6.30 -17.89 12.02
C LYS A 121 -5.23 -17.49 13.03
N GLU A 122 -4.92 -18.35 14.00
CA GLU A 122 -3.89 -18.08 15.01
C GLU A 122 -2.51 -17.87 14.38
N GLN A 123 -2.14 -18.72 13.41
CA GLN A 123 -0.88 -18.57 12.68
C GLN A 123 -0.81 -17.24 11.90
N LEU A 124 -1.90 -16.86 11.22
CA LEU A 124 -1.97 -15.57 10.53
C LEU A 124 -1.82 -14.40 11.50
N GLN A 125 -2.57 -14.43 12.62
CA GLN A 125 -2.52 -13.38 13.63
C GLN A 125 -1.12 -13.24 14.21
N GLN A 126 -0.46 -14.36 14.49
CA GLN A 126 0.89 -14.37 15.00
C GLN A 126 1.89 -13.78 14.00
N HIS A 127 1.78 -14.11 12.71
CA HIS A 127 2.63 -13.54 11.68
C HIS A 127 2.45 -12.01 11.56
N VAL A 128 1.20 -11.54 11.47
CA VAL A 128 0.90 -10.09 11.42
C VAL A 128 1.43 -9.38 12.65
N ARG A 129 1.23 -9.95 13.84
CA ARG A 129 1.70 -9.38 15.10
C ARG A 129 3.23 -9.26 15.15
N VAL A 130 3.97 -10.29 14.73
CA VAL A 130 5.44 -10.27 14.73
C VAL A 130 5.95 -9.17 13.81
N HIS A 131 5.49 -9.11 12.56
CA HIS A 131 5.91 -8.07 11.61
C HIS A 131 5.56 -6.66 12.07
N ALA A 132 4.37 -6.48 12.67
CA ALA A 132 3.98 -5.19 13.22
C ALA A 132 4.89 -4.77 14.38
N VAL A 133 5.23 -5.69 15.28
CA VAL A 133 6.15 -5.43 16.40
C VAL A 133 7.55 -5.10 15.88
N GLU A 134 8.08 -5.88 14.93
CA GLU A 134 9.39 -5.63 14.31
C GLU A 134 9.45 -4.25 13.64
N ALA A 135 8.40 -3.88 12.90
CA ALA A 135 8.30 -2.57 12.29
C ALA A 135 8.28 -1.43 13.33
N VAL A 136 7.49 -1.58 14.40
CA VAL A 136 7.44 -0.59 15.49
C VAL A 136 8.79 -0.46 16.19
N MET A 137 9.47 -1.57 16.43
CA MET A 137 10.80 -1.56 17.04
C MET A 137 11.82 -0.87 16.13
N ALA A 138 11.82 -1.17 14.83
CA ALA A 138 12.69 -0.49 13.87
C ALA A 138 12.42 1.03 13.80
N CYS A 139 11.14 1.45 13.85
CA CYS A 139 10.79 2.88 13.93
C CYS A 139 11.37 3.53 15.19
N ARG A 140 11.24 2.87 16.35
CA ARG A 140 11.81 3.37 17.62
C ARG A 140 13.33 3.46 17.58
N GLU A 141 14.02 2.51 16.94
CA GLU A 141 15.47 2.55 16.76
C GLU A 141 15.90 3.74 15.90
N ILE A 142 15.15 4.04 14.83
CA ILE A 142 15.38 5.21 13.98
C ILE A 142 15.17 6.50 14.78
N GLU A 143 14.09 6.58 15.57
CA GLU A 143 13.81 7.73 16.45
C GLU A 143 14.91 7.95 17.49
N GLN A 144 15.38 6.88 18.13
CA GLN A 144 16.49 6.95 19.08
C GLN A 144 17.81 7.39 18.42
N SER A 145 18.06 6.91 17.20
CA SER A 145 19.23 7.33 16.42
C SER A 145 19.15 8.82 16.05
N PHE A 146 17.98 9.28 15.63
CA PHE A 146 17.71 10.69 15.36
C PHE A 146 17.88 11.54 16.62
N GLN A 147 17.40 11.04 17.76
CA GLN A 147 17.56 11.69 19.05
C GLN A 147 19.02 11.87 19.44
N ALA A 148 19.83 10.83 19.27
CA ALA A 148 21.26 10.88 19.58
C ALA A 148 22.00 11.90 18.70
N LEU A 149 21.57 12.07 17.44
CA LEU A 149 22.17 13.00 16.48
C LEU A 149 21.78 14.47 16.71
N THR A 150 20.53 14.72 17.13
CA THR A 150 19.96 16.07 17.19
C THR A 150 19.79 16.61 18.61
N GLY A 151 19.81 15.74 19.62
CA GLY A 151 19.51 16.09 21.01
C GLY A 151 18.04 16.47 21.26
N ALA A 152 17.20 16.52 20.24
CA ALA A 152 15.82 17.01 20.30
C ALA A 152 14.83 15.85 20.39
N THR A 153 14.34 15.56 21.61
CA THR A 153 13.33 14.50 21.80
C THR A 153 12.09 14.89 21.01
N LEU A 154 11.64 14.01 20.10
CA LEU A 154 10.23 13.94 19.72
C LEU A 154 9.44 13.45 20.96
N GLY A 155 9.44 14.30 21.99
CA GLY A 155 8.56 14.15 23.13
C GLY A 155 7.16 14.46 22.65
N GLU A 156 6.25 13.59 23.02
CA GLU A 156 4.80 13.73 22.98
C GLU A 156 4.41 15.11 23.56
N GLY A 157 4.34 16.11 22.69
CA GLY A 157 4.25 17.50 23.08
C GLY A 157 3.75 18.32 21.90
N THR A 158 2.43 18.54 21.90
CA THR A 158 1.75 19.75 21.40
C THR A 158 2.39 20.43 20.19
N GLY A 159 1.70 20.34 19.05
CA GLY A 159 1.96 21.16 17.88
C GLY A 159 1.90 22.66 18.21
N ALA A 160 3.03 23.20 18.62
CA ALA A 160 3.36 24.60 18.47
C ALA A 160 4.24 24.69 17.22
N THR A 161 3.57 24.72 16.06
CA THR A 161 4.14 25.41 14.91
C THR A 161 4.46 26.81 15.39
N MET A 162 5.73 27.19 15.40
CA MET A 162 6.16 28.57 15.61
C MET A 162 5.47 29.42 14.54
N SER A 163 4.32 30.00 14.92
CA SER A 163 3.77 31.17 14.26
C SER A 163 4.78 32.27 14.52
N ASP A 164 5.59 32.54 13.50
CA ASP A 164 5.61 33.84 12.84
C ASP A 164 4.87 34.92 13.64
N ASP A 165 5.64 35.72 14.38
CA ASP A 165 5.45 37.15 14.56
C ASP A 165 6.81 37.71 14.99
N GLU A 166 7.50 38.25 13.98
CA GLU A 166 8.65 39.13 14.12
C GLU A 166 8.14 40.45 14.71
N ASP A 167 8.43 40.74 15.98
CA ASP A 167 8.35 42.10 16.49
C ASP A 167 9.68 42.50 17.14
N GLU A 168 10.27 43.53 16.55
CA GLU A 168 11.45 44.26 16.99
C GLU A 168 11.37 44.62 18.48
N ILE A 169 12.23 44.02 19.30
CA ILE A 169 12.50 44.58 20.63
C ILE A 169 13.58 45.64 20.46
N ASN A 170 13.13 46.85 20.11
CA ASN A 170 13.89 48.08 20.21
C ASN A 170 14.18 48.34 21.71
N ILE A 171 15.42 48.11 22.13
CA ILE A 171 15.86 48.37 23.51
C ILE A 171 16.34 49.83 23.61
N ASP A 172 15.39 50.76 23.62
CA ASP A 172 15.69 52.14 24.02
C ASP A 172 14.50 52.72 24.77
N GLY A 173 14.76 53.16 26.01
CA GLY A 173 13.75 53.78 26.88
C GLY A 173 13.50 53.06 28.19
N LEU A 174 14.47 53.09 29.11
CA LEU A 174 14.14 53.15 30.53
C LEU A 174 14.93 54.28 31.19
N ASP A 175 14.41 55.49 31.02
CA ASP A 175 14.78 56.64 31.82
C ASP A 175 13.78 56.80 32.98
N GLN A 176 14.33 57.28 34.09
CA GLN A 176 13.67 57.85 35.26
C GLN A 176 13.10 56.92 36.33
N THR A 177 13.98 56.54 37.27
CA THR A 177 13.71 56.80 38.70
C THR A 177 15.01 57.27 39.38
N GLY A 178 15.09 58.56 39.69
CA GLY A 178 15.86 59.03 40.85
C GLY A 178 14.91 59.13 42.06
N PRO A 179 15.36 59.49 43.27
CA PRO A 179 16.71 59.93 43.65
C PRO A 179 17.22 59.27 44.95
N ASP A 180 18.47 58.83 45.01
CA ASP A 180 19.27 58.98 46.23
C ASP A 180 20.73 58.61 45.97
N GLY A 181 21.61 59.46 46.49
CA GLY A 181 23.01 59.54 46.09
C GLY A 181 23.85 58.33 46.44
N LEU A 182 24.89 58.10 45.64
CA LEU A 182 26.21 57.72 46.12
C LEU A 182 27.24 58.06 45.03
N ASP A 183 28.17 58.94 45.38
CA ASP A 183 29.42 59.14 44.65
C ASP A 183 30.25 57.83 44.65
N MET A 184 31.23 57.78 43.74
CA MET A 184 32.42 56.89 43.70
C MET A 184 32.43 55.76 42.65
N THR A 185 33.11 56.05 41.53
CA THR A 185 33.96 55.15 40.73
C THR A 185 33.49 53.69 40.56
N GLY A 186 32.99 53.32 39.38
CA GLY A 186 32.81 51.91 39.05
C GLY A 186 32.11 51.66 37.72
N PHE A 187 32.92 51.49 36.68
CA PHE A 187 32.66 50.68 35.48
C PHE A 187 31.35 49.86 35.50
N GLY A 188 30.28 50.38 34.86
CA GLY A 188 29.00 49.69 34.64
C GLY A 188 29.04 48.75 33.42
N PRO A 189 28.07 47.84 33.25
CA PRO A 189 28.20 46.63 32.45
C PRO A 189 28.55 46.95 30.99
N LEU A 190 29.66 46.38 30.55
CA LEU A 190 30.26 46.54 29.22
C LEU A 190 29.24 46.28 28.12
N LEU A 191 28.59 47.34 27.64
CA LEU A 191 27.93 47.32 26.34
C LEU A 191 29.03 47.17 25.29
N PRO A 192 28.99 46.13 24.44
CA PRO A 192 30.01 45.94 23.42
C PRO A 192 30.17 47.22 22.59
N THR A 193 31.40 47.59 22.26
CA THR A 193 31.63 48.78 21.43
C THR A 193 30.94 48.61 20.08
N GLU A 194 30.65 49.71 19.38
CA GLU A 194 30.04 49.67 18.04
C GLU A 194 30.84 48.77 17.06
N SER A 195 32.16 48.75 17.22
CA SER A 195 33.06 47.85 16.50
C SER A 195 32.88 46.37 16.86
N GLU A 196 32.64 46.04 18.14
CA GLU A 196 32.38 44.67 18.59
C GLU A 196 31.02 44.16 18.10
N ARG A 197 30.00 45.03 18.08
CA ARG A 197 28.68 44.70 17.50
C ARG A 197 28.77 44.41 15.99
N SER A 198 29.50 45.25 15.25
CA SER A 198 29.72 45.05 13.82
C SER A 198 30.48 43.75 13.53
N LEU A 199 31.46 43.39 14.37
CA LEU A 199 32.19 42.13 14.26
C LEU A 199 31.26 40.93 14.50
N MET A 200 30.44 40.96 15.56
CA MET A 200 29.48 39.90 15.84
C MET A 200 28.46 39.69 14.72
N GLU A 201 27.96 40.77 14.13
CA GLU A 201 27.03 40.69 13.00
C GLU A 201 27.69 40.11 11.74
N ARG A 202 28.94 40.49 11.46
CA ARG A 202 29.71 39.91 10.34
C ARG A 202 29.95 38.41 10.54
N VAL A 203 30.36 38.00 11.74
CA VAL A 203 30.56 36.58 12.10
C VAL A 203 29.25 35.80 12.00
N ARG A 204 28.13 36.38 12.44
CA ARG A 204 26.79 35.78 12.33
C ARG A 204 26.39 35.57 10.86
N GLN A 205 26.66 36.55 10.00
CA GLN A 205 26.38 36.44 8.57
C GLN A 205 27.27 35.40 7.87
N GLU A 206 28.56 35.35 8.20
CA GLU A 206 29.49 34.34 7.68
C GLU A 206 29.05 32.92 8.07
N LEU A 207 28.75 32.68 9.35
CA LEU A 207 28.23 31.39 9.84
C LEU A 207 26.92 31.00 9.15
N LYS A 208 26.02 31.96 8.93
CA LYS A 208 24.75 31.74 8.22
C LYS A 208 24.96 31.32 6.77
N ILE A 209 25.95 31.91 6.09
CA ILE A 209 26.31 31.56 4.72
C ILE A 209 26.93 30.16 4.69
N GLU A 210 27.86 29.89 5.59
CA GLU A 210 28.56 28.60 5.69
C GLU A 210 27.58 27.46 5.97
N LEU A 211 26.67 27.63 6.93
CA LEU A 211 25.61 26.67 7.23
C LEU A 211 24.71 26.44 6.01
N LYS A 212 24.23 27.52 5.37
CA LYS A 212 23.37 27.40 4.17
C LYS A 212 24.08 26.68 3.02
N GLN A 213 25.36 26.96 2.79
CA GLN A 213 26.14 26.31 1.74
C GLN A 213 26.43 24.84 2.08
N GLY A 214 26.80 24.54 3.33
CA GLY A 214 27.05 23.18 3.81
C GLY A 214 25.82 22.29 3.69
N PHE A 215 24.65 22.77 4.13
CA PHE A 215 23.40 22.03 3.98
C PHE A 215 22.98 21.89 2.52
N ARG A 216 23.14 22.92 1.69
CA ARG A 216 22.85 22.84 0.25
C ARG A 216 23.70 21.77 -0.44
N SER A 217 25.01 21.71 -0.15
CA SER A 217 25.90 20.69 -0.69
C SER A 217 25.46 19.29 -0.25
N LYS A 218 25.14 19.11 1.04
CA LYS A 218 24.72 17.82 1.57
C LYS A 218 23.40 17.33 0.96
N ILE A 219 22.46 18.25 0.70
CA ILE A 219 21.20 17.94 0.02
C ILE A 219 21.46 17.50 -1.43
N GLU A 220 22.38 18.15 -2.15
CA GLU A 220 22.70 17.76 -3.53
C GLU A 220 23.38 16.37 -3.56
N ASP A 221 24.30 16.08 -2.64
CA ASP A 221 24.93 14.76 -2.53
C ASP A 221 23.90 13.65 -2.29
N VAL A 222 22.95 13.87 -1.36
CA VAL A 222 21.87 12.92 -1.07
C VAL A 222 20.97 12.75 -2.29
N ARG A 223 20.65 13.84 -2.99
CA ARG A 223 19.83 13.81 -4.20
C ARG A 223 20.53 13.03 -5.32
N GLU A 224 21.82 13.25 -5.54
CA GLU A 224 22.60 12.50 -6.51
C GLU A 224 22.66 11.01 -6.17
N GLU A 225 22.87 10.66 -4.90
CA GLU A 225 22.91 9.26 -4.46
C GLU A 225 21.54 8.58 -4.63
N ILE A 226 20.43 9.26 -4.35
CA ILE A 226 19.07 8.78 -4.64
C ILE A 226 18.88 8.57 -6.15
N LEU A 227 19.30 9.53 -6.98
CA LEU A 227 19.19 9.42 -8.43
C LEU A 227 20.08 8.29 -8.98
N ARG A 228 21.24 8.04 -8.39
CA ARG A 228 22.16 6.97 -8.76
C ARG A 228 21.56 5.61 -8.42
N LYS A 229 21.02 5.44 -7.21
CA LYS A 229 20.27 4.23 -6.80
C LYS A 229 19.06 3.99 -7.71
N ARG A 230 18.36 5.04 -8.14
CA ARG A 230 17.24 4.93 -9.10
C ARG A 230 17.67 4.53 -10.52
N ARG A 231 18.89 4.89 -10.95
CA ARG A 231 19.43 4.55 -12.28
C ARG A 231 20.15 3.20 -12.32
N ALA A 232 20.67 2.71 -11.20
CA ALA A 232 21.43 1.45 -11.08
C ALA A 232 20.66 0.18 -11.50
N GLY A 233 19.35 0.26 -11.75
CA GLY A 233 18.52 -0.86 -12.23
C GLY A 233 18.15 -0.83 -13.72
N LYS A 234 18.62 0.14 -14.51
CA LYS A 234 18.32 0.22 -15.95
C LYS A 234 19.46 -0.38 -16.76
N LEU A 235 19.13 -1.29 -17.68
CA LEU A 235 20.09 -1.80 -18.67
C LEU A 235 20.57 -0.65 -19.57
N PRO A 236 21.83 -0.67 -20.06
CA PRO A 236 22.33 0.31 -21.01
C PRO A 236 21.37 0.48 -22.20
N GLY A 237 21.12 1.72 -22.62
CA GLY A 237 20.15 2.04 -23.67
C GLY A 237 20.38 1.25 -24.97
N ASP A 238 21.64 1.05 -25.33
CA ASP A 238 22.05 0.35 -26.55
C ASP A 238 21.69 -1.14 -26.50
N THR A 239 21.97 -1.83 -25.38
CA THR A 239 21.60 -3.24 -25.17
C THR A 239 20.08 -3.46 -25.16
N THR A 240 19.32 -2.45 -24.72
CA THR A 240 17.86 -2.53 -24.66
C THR A 240 17.22 -2.48 -26.05
N SER A 241 17.88 -1.88 -27.03
CA SER A 241 17.39 -1.81 -28.42
C SER A 241 17.37 -3.18 -29.09
N LEU A 242 18.42 -4.00 -28.90
CA LEU A 242 18.48 -5.38 -29.41
C LEU A 242 17.35 -6.25 -28.81
N LEU A 243 17.16 -6.18 -27.49
CA LEU A 243 16.09 -6.90 -26.80
C LEU A 243 14.69 -6.47 -27.28
N LYS A 244 14.51 -5.18 -27.58
CA LYS A 244 13.26 -4.64 -28.15
C LYS A 244 13.01 -5.12 -29.58
N ASN A 245 14.05 -5.20 -30.42
CA ASN A 245 13.92 -5.69 -31.79
C ASN A 245 13.44 -7.14 -31.79
N TRP A 246 14.10 -8.01 -31.02
CA TRP A 246 13.68 -9.40 -30.87
C TRP A 246 12.24 -9.51 -30.34
N TRP A 247 11.87 -8.67 -29.36
CA TRP A 247 10.52 -8.63 -28.81
C TRP A 247 9.45 -8.29 -29.85
N ILE A 248 9.71 -7.34 -30.74
CA ILE A 248 8.78 -6.94 -31.80
C ILE A 248 8.60 -8.08 -32.81
N GLU A 249 9.70 -8.69 -33.23
CA GLU A 249 9.70 -9.85 -34.13
C GLU A 249 8.92 -11.03 -33.54
N HIS A 250 9.06 -11.27 -32.23
CA HIS A 250 8.41 -12.37 -31.51
C HIS A 250 7.19 -11.91 -30.71
N SER A 251 6.54 -10.81 -31.12
CA SER A 251 5.43 -10.19 -30.40
C SER A 251 4.16 -11.05 -30.31
N LYS A 252 4.07 -12.14 -31.08
CA LYS A 252 2.98 -13.13 -31.00
C LYS A 252 3.23 -14.24 -29.97
N TRP A 253 4.50 -14.52 -29.63
CA TRP A 253 4.94 -15.55 -28.65
C TRP A 253 6.37 -15.22 -28.11
N PRO A 254 6.52 -14.29 -27.16
CA PRO A 254 7.78 -13.72 -26.71
C PRO A 254 8.35 -14.58 -25.58
N TYR A 255 8.54 -15.84 -25.90
CA TYR A 255 9.23 -16.83 -25.08
C TYR A 255 10.51 -17.21 -25.85
N PRO A 256 11.63 -16.51 -25.61
CA PRO A 256 12.88 -16.84 -26.29
C PRO A 256 13.30 -18.27 -25.90
N THR A 257 13.72 -19.04 -26.88
CA THR A 257 14.31 -20.37 -26.68
C THR A 257 15.67 -20.25 -25.97
N GLU A 258 16.25 -21.37 -25.54
CA GLU A 258 17.60 -21.33 -24.94
C GLU A 258 18.65 -20.83 -25.94
N ASP A 259 18.51 -21.14 -27.23
CA ASP A 259 19.38 -20.66 -28.29
C ASP A 259 19.22 -19.15 -28.54
N ASP A 260 17.97 -18.65 -28.54
CA ASP A 260 17.70 -17.21 -28.63
C ASP A 260 18.32 -16.45 -27.46
N LYS A 261 18.21 -17.00 -26.26
CA LYS A 261 18.80 -16.39 -25.06
C LYS A 261 20.32 -16.37 -25.17
N ALA A 262 20.96 -17.46 -25.62
CA ALA A 262 22.40 -17.52 -25.80
C ALA A 262 22.88 -16.47 -26.82
N LYS A 263 22.19 -16.33 -27.96
CA LYS A 263 22.48 -15.31 -28.96
C LYS A 263 22.31 -13.89 -28.41
N LEU A 264 21.25 -13.64 -27.64
CA LEU A 264 21.04 -12.33 -27.01
C LEU A 264 22.10 -12.02 -25.94
N VAL A 265 22.60 -13.02 -25.20
CA VAL A 265 23.74 -12.85 -24.28
C VAL A 265 24.99 -12.45 -25.06
N GLU A 266 25.28 -13.13 -26.16
CA GLU A 266 26.45 -12.86 -27.01
C GLU A 266 26.40 -11.46 -27.63
N GLU A 267 25.24 -11.06 -28.18
CA GLU A 267 25.08 -9.77 -28.85
C GLU A 267 24.99 -8.58 -27.87
N THR A 268 24.38 -8.76 -26.70
CA THR A 268 24.19 -7.66 -25.73
C THR A 268 25.27 -7.58 -24.66
N GLY A 269 26.07 -8.65 -24.49
CA GLY A 269 27.03 -8.79 -23.39
C GLY A 269 26.37 -8.86 -22.00
N LEU A 270 25.04 -8.99 -21.92
CA LEU A 270 24.30 -9.07 -20.66
C LEU A 270 24.30 -10.50 -20.12
N GLN A 271 24.26 -10.63 -18.80
CA GLN A 271 24.10 -11.94 -18.18
C GLN A 271 22.73 -12.53 -18.52
N LEU A 272 22.67 -13.85 -18.71
CA LEU A 272 21.44 -14.60 -18.98
C LEU A 272 20.30 -14.26 -18.00
N LYS A 273 20.63 -14.08 -16.72
CA LYS A 273 19.67 -13.66 -15.68
C LYS A 273 19.05 -12.30 -15.95
N GLN A 274 19.83 -11.33 -16.44
CA GLN A 274 19.36 -9.98 -16.79
C GLN A 274 18.40 -10.03 -17.99
N ILE A 275 18.73 -10.85 -18.99
CA ILE A 275 17.89 -11.07 -20.17
C ILE A 275 16.57 -11.73 -19.77
N ASN A 276 16.60 -12.79 -18.96
CA ASN A 276 15.39 -13.46 -18.44
C ASN A 276 14.49 -12.49 -17.67
N ASN A 277 15.08 -11.71 -16.75
CA ASN A 277 14.34 -10.71 -15.97
C ASN A 277 13.75 -9.62 -16.86
N TRP A 278 14.46 -9.21 -17.91
CA TRP A 278 13.97 -8.24 -18.87
C TRP A 278 12.73 -8.76 -19.59
N PHE A 279 12.78 -9.98 -20.15
CA PHE A 279 11.64 -10.56 -20.86
C PHE A 279 10.42 -10.83 -19.96
N ILE A 280 10.64 -11.28 -18.71
CA ILE A 280 9.55 -11.43 -17.73
C ILE A 280 8.86 -10.08 -17.49
N ASN A 281 9.64 -9.03 -17.22
CA ASN A 281 9.10 -7.70 -16.99
C ASN A 281 8.46 -7.09 -18.25
N GLN A 282 9.04 -7.35 -19.42
CA GLN A 282 8.54 -6.86 -20.70
C GLN A 282 7.18 -7.50 -21.04
N ARG A 283 7.02 -8.81 -20.81
CA ARG A 283 5.72 -9.52 -20.92
C ARG A 283 4.68 -8.93 -19.99
N LYS A 284 5.00 -8.77 -18.71
CA LYS A 284 4.08 -8.17 -17.72
C LYS A 284 3.56 -6.80 -18.15
N ARG A 285 4.40 -5.98 -18.78
CA ARG A 285 4.07 -4.60 -19.19
C ARG A 285 3.35 -4.48 -20.54
N ASN A 286 3.69 -5.31 -21.54
CA ASN A 286 3.30 -5.05 -22.94
C ASN A 286 2.51 -6.17 -23.63
N TRP A 287 2.47 -7.38 -23.06
CA TRP A 287 1.85 -8.53 -23.72
C TRP A 287 0.32 -8.38 -23.87
N HIS A 288 -0.36 -7.91 -22.83
CA HIS A 288 -1.81 -7.74 -22.82
C HIS A 288 -2.25 -6.45 -23.53
N THR A 289 -1.41 -5.40 -23.51
CA THR A 289 -1.71 -4.10 -24.12
C THR A 289 -1.59 -4.13 -25.65
N ASN A 290 -0.64 -4.90 -26.21
CA ASN A 290 -0.40 -4.93 -27.66
C ASN A 290 -1.45 -5.75 -28.45
N SER A 291 -2.25 -6.60 -27.77
CA SER A 291 -3.37 -7.29 -28.41
C SER A 291 -4.54 -6.34 -28.74
N GLN A 292 -4.60 -5.17 -28.10
CA GLN A 292 -5.62 -4.14 -28.33
C GLN A 292 -5.18 -3.07 -29.36
N SER A 293 -3.88 -2.90 -29.62
CA SER A 293 -3.35 -1.87 -30.54
C SER A 293 -3.38 -2.29 -32.01
N MET A 294 -3.23 -3.59 -32.32
CA MET A 294 -3.20 -4.11 -33.69
C MET A 294 -4.59 -4.21 -34.37
N THR A 295 -5.68 -4.11 -33.62
CA THR A 295 -7.05 -4.13 -34.17
C THR A 295 -7.53 -2.74 -34.63
N SER A 296 -6.92 -1.65 -34.15
CA SER A 296 -7.32 -0.28 -34.50
C SER A 296 -6.87 0.13 -35.91
N LEU A 297 -5.76 -0.42 -36.42
CA LEU A 297 -5.20 -0.01 -37.71
C LEU A 297 -5.89 -0.62 -38.94
N LYS A 298 -6.70 -1.68 -38.78
CA LYS A 298 -7.47 -2.27 -39.90
C LYS A 298 -8.86 -1.67 -40.10
N SER A 299 -9.38 -0.89 -39.14
CA SER A 299 -10.75 -0.35 -39.21
C SER A 299 -10.86 0.96 -40.01
N LYS A 300 -9.74 1.55 -40.43
CA LYS A 300 -9.73 2.88 -41.10
C LYS A 300 -9.65 2.85 -42.63
N ARG A 301 -9.57 1.67 -43.28
CA ARG A 301 -9.40 1.56 -44.74
C ARG A 301 -10.66 1.14 -45.51
N LYS A 302 -11.86 1.25 -44.93
CA LYS A 302 -13.11 0.89 -45.61
C LYS A 302 -14.24 1.88 -45.32
N ARG A 303 -14.00 3.17 -45.58
CA ARG A 303 -15.03 4.17 -45.83
C ARG A 303 -14.47 5.18 -46.81
N TYR A 304 -14.53 4.88 -48.09
CA TYR A 304 -14.63 5.80 -49.23
C TYR A 304 -14.60 4.93 -50.50
N SER A 305 -15.78 4.51 -50.92
CA SER A 305 -16.19 4.38 -52.31
C SER A 305 -17.71 4.28 -52.35
#